data_AF-A0A1I0AIS1-F1
#
_entry.id   AF-A0A1I0AIS1-F1
#
_cell.length_a   1.000
_cell.length_b   1.000
_cell.length_c   1.000
_cell.angle_alpha   90.00
_cell.angle_beta   90.00
_cell.angle_gamma   90.00
#
_symmetry.space_group_name_H-M   'P 1'
#
loop_
_entity.id
_entity.type
_entity.pdbx_description
1 polymer ?
#
loop_
_entity_poly.entity_id
_entity_poly.type
_entity_poly.pdbx_seq_one_letter_code
_entity_poly.pdbx_strand_id
1 'polypeptide(L)'
;MKRFFIGLSLAITLLLTSCYSYNDINRMLFPIALVIDIDEEGNVLVSQEIFHSFRSQQENAEQGQRILYRRSGKSFLDVISKFEEMGAQPFSYTQNKIIIFTERAAKEGIKDYLDALHRNQDFLLRPYVAVYYGDVVELLNMEIKQNEYLGLYLFDLFDRPVERVTMQHLKLFEVLKKRRMGKNVLVITSITIDKNPLEDKIRKDGAAVFHNDKLVEKITTEEMKPYAFMVDRARAGFLDVPHPHGEDKLLTVQILKGNTVSDILYEDGKVILRQTINVRTSIVGTEASIVLDEETVRKIDASVQNTIKKNCHELFHKYKEKGIDIFDIQEMFHRKYPRLEVENAIEVTEYHLQIDHHIEGTTNVTSFR
;
A
#
# COMPACT_ATOMS: atom_id res chain seq x y z
N MET A 1 63.85 11.29 2.10
CA MET A 1 62.80 10.35 2.56
C MET A 1 62.05 10.85 3.80
N LYS A 2 62.68 11.06 4.97
CA LYS A 2 61.96 11.51 6.19
C LYS A 2 61.09 12.77 6.02
N ARG A 3 61.58 13.81 5.34
CA ARG A 3 60.82 15.06 5.08
C ARG A 3 59.59 14.86 4.18
N PHE A 4 59.64 13.90 3.26
CA PHE A 4 58.52 13.56 2.38
C PHE A 4 57.42 12.80 3.14
N PHE A 5 57.80 11.85 4.00
CA PHE A 5 56.84 11.15 4.87
C PHE A 5 56.18 12.07 5.90
N ILE A 6 56.91 13.06 6.43
CA ILE A 6 56.33 14.07 7.33
C ILE A 6 55.34 14.97 6.56
N GLY A 7 55.70 15.41 5.36
CA GLY A 7 54.78 16.20 4.51
C GLY A 7 53.52 15.43 4.10
N LEU A 8 53.66 14.14 3.76
CA LEU A 8 52.54 13.26 3.41
C LEU A 8 51.61 13.01 4.61
N SER A 9 52.19 12.78 5.80
CA SER A 9 51.42 12.63 7.04
C SER A 9 50.61 13.90 7.37
N LEU A 10 51.21 15.08 7.22
CA LEU A 10 50.54 16.37 7.44
C LEU A 10 49.44 16.66 6.39
N ALA A 11 49.63 16.22 5.14
CA ALA A 11 48.63 16.35 4.09
C ALA A 11 47.42 15.42 4.33
N ILE A 12 47.66 14.22 4.88
CA ILE A 12 46.60 13.27 5.22
C ILE A 12 45.73 13.79 6.38
N THR A 13 46.31 14.46 7.39
CA THR A 13 45.52 15.03 8.50
C THR A 13 44.65 16.22 8.09
N LEU A 14 45.05 16.98 7.07
CA LEU A 14 44.22 18.05 6.47
C LEU A 14 43.05 17.50 5.64
N LEU A 15 43.14 16.26 5.15
CA LEU A 15 42.09 15.58 4.39
C LEU A 15 41.14 14.76 5.29
N LEU A 16 41.41 14.64 6.59
CA LEU A 16 40.66 13.85 7.56
C LEU A 16 39.57 14.64 8.32
N THR A 17 39.24 15.87 7.92
CA THR A 17 38.14 16.65 8.51
C THR A 17 36.77 16.21 7.96
N SER A 18 36.40 14.94 8.11
CA SER A 18 35.14 14.40 7.53
C SER A 18 33.97 14.25 8.52
N CYS A 19 34.12 14.64 9.79
CA CYS A 19 33.04 14.53 10.78
C CYS A 19 32.62 15.91 11.28
N TYR A 20 32.12 16.77 10.38
CA TYR A 20 31.63 18.11 10.73
C TYR A 20 30.12 18.15 11.06
N SER A 21 29.36 17.08 10.82
CA SER A 21 27.89 17.10 10.92
C SER A 21 27.31 15.95 11.75
N TYR A 22 27.89 15.66 12.92
CA TYR A 22 27.28 14.74 13.88
C TYR A 22 26.37 15.51 14.84
N ASN A 23 25.07 15.22 14.78
CA ASN A 23 24.09 15.71 15.74
C ASN A 23 23.69 14.53 16.63
N ASP A 24 23.70 14.75 17.95
CA ASP A 24 23.31 13.74 18.94
C ASP A 24 21.82 13.41 18.82
N ILE A 25 21.45 12.14 18.98
CA ILE A 25 20.07 11.65 18.85
C ILE A 25 19.16 12.36 19.86
N ASN A 26 19.67 12.62 21.07
CA ASN A 26 18.94 13.32 22.13
C ASN A 26 18.72 14.83 21.88
N ARG A 27 19.26 15.35 20.77
CA ARG A 27 19.12 16.76 20.34
C ARG A 27 18.25 16.91 19.09
N MET A 28 17.57 15.86 18.67
CA MET A 28 16.71 15.88 17.49
C MET A 28 15.31 15.33 17.82
N LEU A 29 14.34 15.86 17.10
CA LEU A 29 12.98 15.35 17.08
C LEU A 29 12.81 14.45 15.85
N PHE A 30 12.25 13.26 16.01
CA PHE A 30 12.10 12.30 14.91
C PHE A 30 10.63 12.08 14.58
N PRO A 31 10.07 12.78 13.57
CA PRO A 31 8.74 12.47 13.06
C PRO A 31 8.67 11.04 12.51
N ILE A 32 7.82 10.21 13.10
CA ILE A 32 7.61 8.80 12.70
C ILE A 32 6.39 8.69 11.77
N ALA A 33 5.33 9.46 12.00
CA ALA A 33 4.16 9.51 11.13
C ALA A 33 3.81 10.96 10.77
N LEU A 34 3.40 11.18 9.52
CA LEU A 34 2.85 12.44 9.04
C LEU A 34 1.42 12.20 8.58
N VAL A 35 0.49 13.04 9.05
CA VAL A 35 -0.89 13.08 8.58
C VAL A 35 -1.14 14.44 7.93
N ILE A 36 -1.46 14.42 6.65
CA ILE A 36 -1.69 15.59 5.82
C ILE A 36 -3.19 15.71 5.55
N ASP A 37 -3.74 16.85 5.93
CA ASP A 37 -5.15 17.20 5.83
C ASP A 37 -5.30 18.62 5.28
N ILE A 38 -6.54 19.03 5.00
CA ILE A 38 -6.88 20.42 4.68
C ILE A 38 -8.06 20.87 5.55
N ASP A 39 -8.06 22.13 5.98
CA ASP A 39 -9.21 22.70 6.67
C ASP A 39 -10.31 23.15 5.70
N GLU A 40 -11.42 23.64 6.23
CA GLU A 40 -12.57 24.11 5.45
C GLU A 40 -12.25 25.35 4.59
N GLU A 41 -11.20 26.08 4.94
CA GLU A 41 -10.72 27.27 4.24
C GLU A 41 -9.69 26.93 3.15
N GLY A 42 -9.31 25.65 3.03
CA GLY A 42 -8.32 25.16 2.07
C GLY A 42 -6.87 25.31 2.53
N ASN A 43 -6.61 25.67 3.79
CA ASN A 43 -5.25 25.67 4.32
C ASN A 43 -4.78 24.25 4.59
N VAL A 44 -3.48 24.03 4.40
CA VAL A 44 -2.81 22.77 4.67
C VAL A 44 -2.68 22.57 6.18
N LEU A 45 -3.18 21.46 6.67
CA LEU A 45 -2.99 20.98 8.04
C LEU A 45 -2.03 19.79 8.03
N VAL A 46 -0.91 19.90 8.74
CA VAL A 46 -0.02 18.75 8.98
C VAL A 46 -0.03 18.43 10.46
N SER A 47 -0.26 17.16 10.76
CA SER A 47 -0.06 16.59 12.09
C SER A 47 1.09 15.60 12.03
N GLN A 48 1.99 15.63 13.01
CA GLN A 48 3.11 14.73 13.09
C GLN A 48 3.21 14.07 14.46
N GLU A 49 3.37 12.75 14.45
CA GLU A 49 3.77 11.97 15.62
C GLU A 49 5.29 11.91 15.67
N ILE A 50 5.85 12.35 16.78
CA ILE A 50 7.28 12.53 16.97
C ILE A 50 7.73 11.60 18.09
N PHE A 51 8.85 10.91 17.84
CA PHE A 51 9.65 10.30 18.88
C PHE A 51 10.72 11.29 19.33
N HIS A 52 10.72 11.60 20.61
CA HIS A 52 11.74 12.40 21.26
C HIS A 52 12.51 11.54 22.26
N SER A 53 13.81 11.37 22.03
CA SER A 53 14.69 10.70 22.99
C SER A 53 15.18 11.71 24.01
N PHE A 54 15.04 11.38 25.29
CA PHE A 54 15.58 12.17 26.38
C PHE A 54 16.21 11.27 27.45
N ARG A 55 17.12 11.86 28.23
CA ARG A 55 17.77 11.15 29.33
C ARG A 55 17.01 11.43 30.63
N SER A 56 16.41 10.40 31.22
CA SER A 56 15.72 10.54 32.51
C SER A 56 16.74 10.78 33.63
N GLN A 57 16.53 11.84 34.42
CA GLN A 57 17.36 12.13 35.58
C GLN A 57 17.18 11.11 36.72
N GLN A 58 16.06 10.39 36.73
CA GLN A 58 15.68 9.50 37.83
C GLN A 58 16.26 8.09 37.66
N GLU A 59 16.37 7.61 36.41
CA GLU A 59 16.81 6.24 36.10
C GLU A 59 18.16 6.16 35.37
N ASN A 60 18.79 7.30 35.03
CA ASN A 60 20.00 7.37 34.21
C ASN A 60 19.92 6.59 32.87
N ALA A 61 18.70 6.30 32.41
CA ALA A 61 18.41 5.60 31.17
C ALA A 61 17.89 6.57 30.09
N GLU A 62 18.14 6.23 28.82
CA GLU A 62 17.46 6.88 27.69
C GLU A 62 16.01 6.40 27.65
N GLN A 63 15.08 7.34 27.61
CA GLN A 63 13.65 7.09 27.49
C GLN A 63 13.12 7.80 26.24
N GLY A 64 12.11 7.19 25.63
CA GLY A 64 11.38 7.78 24.51
C GLY A 64 10.12 8.46 24.99
N GLN A 65 9.84 9.65 24.47
CA GLN A 65 8.59 10.36 24.68
C GLN A 65 7.87 10.52 23.33
N ARG A 66 6.59 10.17 23.34
CA ARG A 66 5.67 10.46 22.24
C ARG A 66 5.19 11.90 22.32
N ILE A 67 5.37 12.65 21.24
CA ILE A 67 4.92 14.05 21.12
C ILE A 67 4.05 14.17 19.86
N LEU A 68 2.94 14.90 19.97
CA LEU A 68 2.05 15.22 18.86
C LEU A 68 2.09 16.71 18.57
N TYR A 69 2.47 17.09 17.36
CA TYR A 69 2.39 18.47 16.89
C TYR A 69 1.44 18.57 15.70
N ARG A 70 0.66 19.66 15.66
CA ARG A 70 -0.24 19.99 14.54
C ARG A 70 -0.10 21.47 14.19
N ARG A 71 -0.04 21.80 12.91
CA ARG A 71 0.06 23.18 12.41
C ARG A 71 -0.75 23.35 11.12
N SER A 72 -1.23 24.58 10.92
CA SER A 72 -1.90 25.02 9.69
C SER A 72 -1.02 26.02 8.93
N GLY A 73 -1.11 26.02 7.61
CA GLY A 73 -0.37 26.92 6.75
C GLY A 73 -0.86 26.93 5.31
N LYS A 74 -0.34 27.87 4.53
CA LYS A 74 -0.78 28.10 3.15
C LYS A 74 -0.28 27.02 2.18
N SER A 75 0.78 26.31 2.56
CA SER A 75 1.35 25.22 1.78
C SER A 75 2.03 24.22 2.70
N PHE A 76 2.31 23.01 2.19
CA PHE A 76 3.05 22.00 2.95
C PHE A 76 4.39 22.53 3.47
N LEU A 77 5.19 23.21 2.62
CA LEU A 77 6.48 23.75 3.04
C LEU A 77 6.36 24.89 4.07
N ASP A 78 5.33 25.73 3.99
CA ASP A 78 5.03 26.73 5.04
C ASP A 78 4.79 26.04 6.40
N VAL A 79 4.05 24.92 6.40
CA VAL A 79 3.81 24.15 7.62
C VAL A 79 5.09 23.51 8.14
N ILE A 80 5.93 22.94 7.28
CA ILE A 80 7.24 22.39 7.68
C ILE A 80 8.13 23.49 8.29
N SER A 81 8.22 24.67 7.67
CA SER A 81 8.98 25.80 8.22
C SER A 81 8.47 26.24 9.59
N LYS A 82 7.14 26.27 9.79
CA LYS A 82 6.53 26.57 11.10
C LYS A 82 6.84 25.54 12.18
N PHE A 83 7.06 24.27 11.81
CA PHE A 83 7.55 23.28 12.77
C PHE A 83 8.98 23.60 13.20
N GLU A 84 9.88 23.84 12.23
CA GLU A 84 11.28 24.19 12.53
C GLU A 84 11.40 25.45 13.40
N GLU A 85 10.56 26.47 13.19
CA GLU A 85 10.55 27.70 14.00
C GLU A 85 10.12 27.48 15.46
N MET A 86 9.31 26.46 15.72
CA MET A 86 8.80 26.15 17.07
C MET A 86 9.79 25.33 17.89
N GLY A 87 10.60 24.51 17.23
CA GLY A 87 11.46 23.53 17.89
C GLY A 87 12.64 24.18 18.61
N ALA A 88 12.80 23.86 19.90
CA ALA A 88 14.10 24.06 20.57
C ALA A 88 15.18 23.12 19.99
N GLN A 89 14.76 22.09 19.26
CA GLN A 89 15.58 21.09 18.59
C GLN A 89 15.14 20.94 17.13
N PRO A 90 16.06 20.70 16.19
CA PRO A 90 15.73 20.45 14.79
C PRO A 90 14.98 19.13 14.59
N PHE A 91 14.17 19.04 13.53
CA PHE A 91 13.52 17.80 13.14
C PHE A 91 14.39 16.97 12.18
N SER A 92 14.33 15.65 12.32
CA SER A 92 14.95 14.69 11.42
C SER A 92 13.89 13.73 10.89
N TYR A 93 13.45 13.94 9.65
CA TYR A 93 12.45 13.10 8.98
C TYR A 93 13.01 11.75 8.51
N THR A 94 14.27 11.43 8.85
CA THR A 94 14.95 10.17 8.50
C THR A 94 14.27 8.93 9.09
N GLN A 95 13.50 9.09 10.17
CA GLN A 95 12.76 8.00 10.80
C GLN A 95 11.29 7.93 10.40
N ASN A 96 10.84 8.78 9.47
CA ASN A 96 9.47 8.72 9.01
C ASN A 96 9.17 7.34 8.39
N LYS A 97 8.10 6.71 8.86
CA LYS A 97 7.69 5.37 8.43
C LYS A 97 6.43 5.40 7.57
N ILE A 98 5.57 6.39 7.77
CA ILE A 98 4.33 6.51 7.02
C ILE A 98 3.91 7.98 6.82
N ILE A 99 3.35 8.23 5.64
CA ILE A 99 2.70 9.48 5.24
C ILE A 99 1.24 9.15 4.92
N ILE A 100 0.31 9.82 5.58
CA ILE A 100 -1.12 9.57 5.53
C ILE A 100 -1.79 10.80 4.96
N PHE A 101 -2.55 10.66 3.88
CA PHE A 101 -3.43 11.71 3.38
C PHE A 101 -4.85 11.45 3.87
N THR A 102 -5.54 12.47 4.38
CA THR A 102 -6.97 12.34 4.64
C THR A 102 -7.75 12.25 3.32
N GLU A 103 -8.96 11.73 3.37
CA GLU A 103 -9.88 11.75 2.21
C GLU A 103 -10.01 13.17 1.63
N ARG A 104 -10.09 14.18 2.50
CA ARG A 104 -10.27 15.57 2.09
C ARG A 104 -9.06 16.11 1.32
N ALA A 105 -7.85 15.95 1.86
CA ALA A 105 -6.62 16.32 1.16
C ALA A 105 -6.43 15.51 -0.13
N ALA A 106 -6.79 14.23 -0.10
CA ALA A 106 -6.68 13.36 -1.26
C ALA A 106 -7.62 13.77 -2.42
N LYS A 107 -8.83 14.25 -2.12
CA LYS A 107 -9.79 14.77 -3.11
C LYS A 107 -9.33 16.10 -3.72
N GLU A 108 -8.78 17.00 -2.91
CA GLU A 108 -8.23 18.27 -3.41
C GLU A 108 -7.06 18.02 -4.37
N GLY A 109 -6.15 17.11 -3.96
CA GLY A 109 -5.08 16.57 -4.78
C GLY A 109 -3.76 16.46 -4.02
N ILE A 110 -2.99 15.42 -4.30
CA ILE A 110 -1.74 15.12 -3.57
C ILE A 110 -0.47 15.62 -4.28
N LYS A 111 -0.61 16.21 -5.47
CA LYS A 111 0.51 16.63 -6.34
C LYS A 111 1.56 17.47 -5.62
N ASP A 112 1.14 18.59 -5.04
CA ASP A 112 2.06 19.58 -4.47
C ASP A 112 2.80 19.01 -3.25
N TYR A 113 2.14 18.15 -2.49
CA TYR A 113 2.74 17.43 -1.38
C TYR A 113 3.80 16.44 -1.86
N LEU A 114 3.48 15.61 -2.87
CA LEU A 114 4.44 14.68 -3.46
C LEU A 114 5.66 15.40 -4.05
N ASP A 115 5.45 16.52 -4.74
CA ASP A 115 6.52 17.33 -5.33
C ASP A 115 7.39 17.97 -4.25
N ALA A 116 6.80 18.45 -3.14
CA ALA A 116 7.55 18.98 -2.00
C ALA A 116 8.36 17.90 -1.29
N LEU A 117 7.76 16.74 -1.01
CA LEU A 117 8.42 15.58 -0.38
C LEU A 117 9.57 15.03 -1.23
N HIS A 118 9.44 15.05 -2.56
CA HIS A 118 10.50 14.58 -3.45
C HIS A 118 11.66 15.57 -3.59
N ARG A 119 11.39 16.88 -3.53
CA ARG A 119 12.41 17.93 -3.73
C ARG A 119 13.23 18.23 -2.48
N ASN A 120 12.68 18.01 -1.29
CA ASN A 120 13.37 18.30 -0.04
C ASN A 120 14.27 17.12 0.37
N GLN A 121 15.56 17.41 0.62
CA GLN A 121 16.58 16.41 0.94
C GLN A 121 16.41 15.79 2.34
N ASP A 122 15.61 16.40 3.22
CA ASP A 122 15.39 15.91 4.58
C ASP A 122 14.48 14.68 4.63
N PHE A 123 13.63 14.50 3.61
CA PHE A 123 12.67 13.39 3.55
C PHE A 123 13.26 12.17 2.83
N LEU A 124 13.14 11.01 3.46
CA LEU A 124 13.42 9.74 2.79
C LEU A 124 12.22 9.33 1.92
N LEU A 125 12.51 8.61 0.83
CA LEU A 125 11.48 8.09 -0.08
C LEU A 125 10.98 6.68 0.30
N ARG A 126 11.37 6.18 1.48
CA ARG A 126 11.03 4.87 2.03
C ARG A 126 9.71 4.76 2.83
N PRO A 127 9.11 5.84 3.37
CA PRO A 127 7.83 5.74 4.09
C PRO A 127 6.75 5.09 3.23
N TYR A 128 5.86 4.33 3.86
CA TYR A 128 4.61 3.92 3.23
C TYR A 128 3.70 5.13 3.02
N VAL A 129 2.84 5.06 2.00
CA VAL A 129 1.81 6.06 1.76
C VAL A 129 0.44 5.41 1.93
N ALA A 130 -0.46 6.08 2.66
CA ALA A 130 -1.81 5.61 2.90
C ALA A 130 -2.83 6.73 2.77
N VAL A 131 -4.10 6.36 2.57
CA VAL A 131 -5.24 7.28 2.66
C VAL A 131 -6.10 6.91 3.86
N TYR A 132 -6.40 7.88 4.71
CA TYR A 132 -7.22 7.67 5.90
C TYR A 132 -8.63 8.24 5.72
N TYR A 133 -9.61 7.41 6.03
CA TYR A 133 -11.04 7.75 6.03
C TYR A 133 -11.52 7.81 7.48
N GLY A 134 -11.48 8.99 8.09
CA GLY A 134 -11.90 9.20 9.47
C GLY A 134 -11.37 10.51 10.07
N ASP A 135 -11.49 10.66 11.38
CA ASP A 135 -11.03 11.85 12.10
C ASP A 135 -9.55 11.77 12.49
N VAL A 136 -8.77 12.79 12.13
CA VAL A 136 -7.31 12.83 12.36
C VAL A 136 -6.96 12.87 13.85
N VAL A 137 -7.78 13.55 14.65
CA VAL A 137 -7.53 13.68 16.09
C VAL A 137 -7.77 12.34 16.78
N GLU A 138 -8.81 11.62 16.38
CA GLU A 138 -9.11 10.27 16.82
C GLU A 138 -7.97 9.30 16.47
N LEU A 139 -7.48 9.31 15.22
CA LEU A 139 -6.37 8.47 14.79
C LEU A 139 -5.10 8.69 15.62
N LEU A 140 -4.73 9.95 15.86
CA LEU A 140 -3.51 10.29 16.58
C LEU A 140 -3.62 10.07 18.09
N ASN A 141 -4.82 10.15 18.68
CA ASN A 141 -5.02 9.91 20.11
C ASN A 141 -5.36 8.45 20.44
N MET A 142 -5.46 7.57 19.43
CA MET A 142 -5.78 6.17 19.64
C MET A 142 -4.72 5.50 20.53
N GLU A 143 -5.17 4.81 21.58
CA GLU A 143 -4.30 4.01 22.44
C GLU A 143 -4.05 2.65 21.78
N ILE A 144 -2.83 2.44 21.28
CA ILE A 144 -2.44 1.20 20.60
C ILE A 144 -1.66 0.33 21.58
N LYS A 145 -2.27 -0.74 22.10
CA LYS A 145 -1.62 -1.61 23.10
C LYS A 145 -0.39 -2.37 22.57
N GLN A 146 -0.34 -2.64 21.27
CA GLN A 146 0.77 -3.39 20.66
C GLN A 146 2.03 -2.56 20.47
N ASN A 147 1.89 -1.24 20.26
CA ASN A 147 2.98 -0.34 19.97
C ASN A 147 2.56 1.09 20.31
N GLU A 148 3.29 1.75 21.20
CA GLU A 148 2.96 3.10 21.69
C GLU A 148 2.98 4.16 20.56
N TYR A 149 3.68 3.91 19.46
CA TYR A 149 3.80 4.82 18.33
C TYR A 149 2.97 4.35 17.14
N LEU A 150 2.02 5.18 16.71
CA LEU A 150 1.15 4.97 15.55
C LEU A 150 1.97 4.67 14.28
N GLY A 151 3.02 5.45 14.04
CA GLY A 151 3.85 5.30 12.85
C GLY A 151 4.58 3.97 12.78
N LEU A 152 5.03 3.43 13.93
CA LEU A 152 5.65 2.11 14.01
C LEU A 152 4.60 1.01 13.89
N TYR A 153 3.43 1.16 14.54
CA TYR A 153 2.32 0.23 14.40
C TYR A 153 1.87 0.07 12.94
N LEU A 154 1.68 1.18 12.24
CA LEU A 154 1.27 1.18 10.84
C LEU A 154 2.38 0.66 9.92
N PHE A 155 3.65 0.94 10.24
CA PHE A 155 4.77 0.33 9.54
C PHE A 155 4.70 -1.20 9.61
N ASP A 156 4.53 -1.76 10.81
CA ASP A 156 4.41 -3.20 11.00
C ASP A 156 3.16 -3.76 10.31
N LEU A 157 2.04 -3.04 10.34
CA LEU A 157 0.80 -3.44 9.67
C LEU A 157 0.95 -3.52 8.14
N PHE A 158 1.74 -2.61 7.55
CA PHE A 158 2.01 -2.54 6.12
C PHE A 158 3.13 -3.50 5.69
N ASP A 159 4.14 -3.72 6.53
CA ASP A 159 5.26 -4.61 6.23
C ASP A 159 4.90 -6.09 6.44
N ARG A 160 3.86 -6.37 7.26
CA ARG A 160 3.37 -7.73 7.50
C ARG A 160 2.80 -8.37 6.23
N PRO A 161 3.32 -9.53 5.81
CA PRO A 161 2.85 -10.25 4.62
C PRO A 161 1.59 -11.09 4.87
N VAL A 162 0.83 -10.81 5.95
CA VAL A 162 -0.16 -11.75 6.51
C VAL A 162 -1.43 -11.88 5.64
N GLU A 163 -1.75 -10.88 4.83
CA GLU A 163 -2.89 -10.91 3.90
C GLU A 163 -2.38 -10.95 2.48
N ARG A 164 -2.14 -12.16 1.97
CA ARG A 164 -1.55 -12.34 0.65
C ARG A 164 -2.55 -12.21 -0.49
N VAL A 165 -3.84 -11.95 -0.26
CA VAL A 165 -4.79 -11.45 -1.29
C VAL A 165 -5.06 -9.99 -1.02
N THR A 166 -4.02 -9.19 -1.19
CA THR A 166 -4.11 -7.74 -1.10
C THR A 166 -3.21 -7.13 -2.17
N MET A 167 -3.29 -5.81 -2.33
CA MET A 167 -2.42 -5.11 -3.25
C MET A 167 -1.03 -4.85 -2.67
N GLN A 168 -0.12 -4.35 -3.50
CA GLN A 168 1.13 -3.81 -2.98
C GLN A 168 0.88 -2.55 -2.15
N HIS A 169 1.35 -2.55 -0.91
CA HIS A 169 1.45 -1.35 -0.09
C HIS A 169 2.59 -0.47 -0.63
N LEU A 170 2.27 0.72 -1.13
CA LEU A 170 3.23 1.56 -1.84
C LEU A 170 4.07 2.39 -0.88
N LYS A 171 5.38 2.39 -1.10
CA LYS A 171 6.30 3.38 -0.52
C LYS A 171 6.31 4.65 -1.36
N LEU A 172 6.75 5.77 -0.79
CA LEU A 172 6.76 7.07 -1.47
C LEU A 172 7.50 7.02 -2.83
N PHE A 173 8.64 6.35 -2.93
CA PHE A 173 9.34 6.19 -4.21
C PHE A 173 8.51 5.44 -5.27
N GLU A 174 7.66 4.48 -4.85
CA GLU A 174 6.80 3.72 -5.75
C GLU A 174 5.62 4.55 -6.22
N VAL A 175 5.05 5.37 -5.33
CA VAL A 175 4.04 6.37 -5.70
C VAL A 175 4.59 7.34 -6.73
N LEU A 176 5.78 7.92 -6.49
CA LEU A 176 6.45 8.85 -7.41
C LEU A 176 6.77 8.19 -8.77
N LYS A 177 7.15 6.91 -8.76
CA LYS A 177 7.39 6.14 -9.99
C LYS A 177 6.08 5.90 -10.76
N LYS A 178 5.07 5.33 -10.10
CA LYS A 178 3.78 4.98 -10.72
C LYS A 178 3.03 6.21 -11.24
N ARG A 179 3.18 7.35 -10.58
CA ARG A 179 2.63 8.65 -11.02
C ARG A 179 3.08 9.04 -12.43
N ARG A 180 4.25 8.57 -12.87
CA ARG A 180 4.84 8.85 -14.20
C ARG A 180 4.59 7.74 -15.22
N MET A 181 3.90 6.67 -14.83
CA MET A 181 3.62 5.51 -15.66
C MET A 181 2.18 5.57 -16.20
N GLY A 182 1.94 4.91 -17.34
CA GLY A 182 0.61 4.80 -17.95
C GLY A 182 -0.14 6.13 -18.01
N LYS A 183 -1.30 6.19 -17.31
CA LYS A 183 -2.20 7.35 -17.26
C LYS A 183 -2.22 8.10 -15.93
N ASN A 184 -1.14 8.01 -15.15
CA ASN A 184 -1.10 8.58 -13.79
C ASN A 184 -2.30 8.12 -12.95
N VAL A 185 -2.50 6.80 -12.93
CA VAL A 185 -3.47 6.16 -12.04
C VAL A 185 -2.69 5.53 -10.88
N LEU A 186 -3.06 5.88 -9.66
CA LEU A 186 -2.46 5.33 -8.45
C LEU A 186 -3.52 4.58 -7.67
N VAL A 187 -3.15 3.43 -7.11
CA VAL A 187 -3.99 2.70 -6.17
C VAL A 187 -3.21 2.63 -4.86
N ILE A 188 -3.67 3.38 -3.86
CA ILE A 188 -2.98 3.57 -2.56
C ILE A 188 -3.81 2.95 -1.45
N THR A 189 -3.18 2.24 -0.50
CA THR A 189 -3.91 1.52 0.56
C THR A 189 -4.71 2.51 1.39
N SER A 190 -5.98 2.19 1.62
CA SER A 190 -6.79 2.95 2.56
C SER A 190 -6.86 2.29 3.92
N ILE A 191 -6.92 3.11 4.96
CA ILE A 191 -7.03 2.69 6.35
C ILE A 191 -8.23 3.37 7.01
N THR A 192 -8.79 2.69 7.99
CA THR A 192 -9.87 3.21 8.85
C THR A 192 -9.69 2.70 10.28
N ILE A 193 -10.40 3.32 11.23
CA ILE A 193 -10.49 2.81 12.59
C ILE A 193 -11.67 1.83 12.64
N ASP A 194 -11.36 0.59 13.01
CA ASP A 194 -12.31 -0.46 13.28
C ASP A 194 -12.74 -0.38 14.74
N LYS A 195 -13.93 0.16 14.97
CA LYS A 195 -14.52 0.31 16.29
C LYS A 195 -14.95 -1.04 16.83
N ASN A 196 -14.31 -1.48 17.92
CA ASN A 196 -14.61 -2.76 18.55
C ASN A 196 -14.94 -2.55 20.04
N PRO A 197 -15.92 -3.27 20.61
CA PRO A 197 -16.27 -3.16 22.02
C PRO A 197 -15.11 -3.37 23.00
N LEU A 198 -14.09 -4.15 22.61
CA LEU A 198 -12.94 -4.45 23.45
C LEU A 198 -11.77 -3.48 23.24
N GLU A 199 -11.47 -3.14 21.98
CA GLU A 199 -10.33 -2.30 21.62
C GLU A 199 -10.40 -1.87 20.16
N ASP A 200 -10.39 -0.56 19.92
CA ASP A 200 -10.29 0.01 18.59
C ASP A 200 -8.98 -0.42 17.91
N LYS A 201 -9.06 -0.76 16.62
CA LYS A 201 -7.89 -1.14 15.83
C LYS A 201 -7.86 -0.40 14.52
N ILE A 202 -6.68 -0.11 14.00
CA ILE A 202 -6.57 0.38 12.62
C ILE A 202 -6.52 -0.83 11.69
N ARG A 203 -7.37 -0.78 10.67
CA ARG A 203 -7.52 -1.83 9.66
C ARG A 203 -7.33 -1.24 8.28
N LYS A 204 -6.73 -2.04 7.39
CA LYS A 204 -6.70 -1.78 5.94
C LYS A 204 -8.12 -1.98 5.39
N ASP A 205 -8.65 -0.97 4.72
CA ASP A 205 -10.05 -0.93 4.30
C ASP A 205 -10.14 -0.56 2.83
N GLY A 206 -9.68 -1.46 1.96
CA GLY A 206 -9.67 -1.26 0.52
C GLY A 206 -8.47 -0.45 0.01
N ALA A 207 -8.70 0.31 -1.07
CA ALA A 207 -7.71 1.22 -1.62
C ALA A 207 -8.34 2.49 -2.20
N ALA A 208 -7.63 3.60 -2.11
CA ALA A 208 -7.96 4.86 -2.76
C ALA A 208 -7.38 4.90 -4.19
N VAL A 209 -8.23 5.16 -5.17
CA VAL A 209 -7.87 5.32 -6.58
C VAL A 209 -7.68 6.79 -6.88
N PHE A 210 -6.50 7.14 -7.35
CA PHE A 210 -6.17 8.47 -7.83
C PHE A 210 -6.07 8.48 -9.33
N HIS A 211 -6.55 9.54 -9.96
CA HIS A 211 -6.31 9.85 -11.36
C HIS A 211 -5.80 11.28 -11.45
N ASN A 212 -4.65 11.48 -12.08
CA ASN A 212 -3.98 12.79 -12.15
C ASN A 212 -3.79 13.43 -10.76
N ASP A 213 -3.23 12.66 -9.83
CA ASP A 213 -2.93 13.07 -8.45
C ASP A 213 -4.15 13.45 -7.59
N LYS A 214 -5.39 13.14 -8.01
CA LYS A 214 -6.62 13.39 -7.23
C LYS A 214 -7.40 12.11 -6.95
N LEU A 215 -7.91 11.97 -5.74
CA LEU A 215 -8.78 10.86 -5.35
C LEU A 215 -10.09 10.92 -6.13
N VAL A 216 -10.38 9.85 -6.88
CA VAL A 216 -11.60 9.74 -7.69
C VAL A 216 -12.56 8.69 -7.17
N GLU A 217 -12.05 7.63 -6.54
CA GLU A 217 -12.87 6.53 -6.02
C GLU A 217 -12.13 5.72 -4.95
N LYS A 218 -12.87 4.92 -4.18
CA LYS A 218 -12.33 3.90 -3.28
C LYS A 218 -12.71 2.50 -3.80
N ILE A 219 -11.72 1.63 -3.99
CA ILE A 219 -11.89 0.18 -4.15
C ILE A 219 -12.30 -0.38 -2.78
N THR A 220 -13.42 -1.08 -2.72
CA THR A 220 -13.91 -1.69 -1.47
C THR A 220 -13.10 -2.94 -1.12
N THR A 221 -13.21 -3.42 0.13
CA THR A 221 -12.59 -4.68 0.56
C THR A 221 -13.04 -5.89 -0.26
N GLU A 222 -14.27 -5.89 -0.77
CA GLU A 222 -14.81 -6.93 -1.66
C GLU A 222 -14.13 -6.89 -3.03
N GLU A 223 -13.94 -5.69 -3.59
CA GLU A 223 -13.27 -5.48 -4.88
C GLU A 223 -11.75 -5.71 -4.81
N MET A 224 -11.14 -5.69 -3.62
CA MET A 224 -9.71 -5.92 -3.46
C MET A 224 -9.26 -7.32 -3.88
N LYS A 225 -10.09 -8.35 -3.69
CA LYS A 225 -9.74 -9.71 -4.08
C LYS A 225 -9.60 -9.87 -5.59
N PRO A 226 -10.62 -9.56 -6.43
CA PRO A 226 -10.47 -9.61 -7.88
C PRO A 226 -9.36 -8.67 -8.37
N TYR A 227 -9.20 -7.48 -7.78
CA TYR A 227 -8.09 -6.59 -8.09
C TYR A 227 -6.72 -7.28 -7.88
N ALA A 228 -6.51 -7.87 -6.70
CA ALA A 228 -5.27 -8.57 -6.37
C ALA A 228 -4.99 -9.76 -7.29
N PHE A 229 -6.01 -10.46 -7.78
CA PHE A 229 -5.82 -11.49 -8.82
C PHE A 229 -5.34 -10.87 -10.13
N MET A 230 -5.96 -9.79 -10.59
CA MET A 230 -5.64 -9.16 -11.88
C MET A 230 -4.24 -8.53 -11.92
N VAL A 231 -3.73 -8.02 -10.80
CA VAL A 231 -2.38 -7.40 -10.72
C VAL A 231 -1.28 -8.34 -10.22
N ASP A 232 -1.50 -9.66 -10.29
CA ASP A 232 -0.56 -10.69 -9.83
C ASP A 232 -0.12 -10.50 -8.36
N ARG A 233 -1.08 -10.31 -7.46
CA ARG A 233 -0.84 -10.14 -6.02
C ARG A 233 -1.60 -11.10 -5.11
N ALA A 234 -2.54 -11.88 -5.63
CA ALA A 234 -3.24 -12.91 -4.87
C ALA A 234 -2.35 -14.16 -4.63
N ARG A 235 -1.56 -14.16 -3.54
CA ARG A 235 -0.63 -15.24 -3.19
C ARG A 235 -1.19 -16.26 -2.18
N ALA A 236 -2.02 -15.84 -1.23
CA ALA A 236 -2.67 -16.67 -0.20
C ALA A 236 -3.77 -15.90 0.54
N GLY A 237 -4.76 -16.58 1.09
CA GLY A 237 -5.88 -15.98 1.81
C GLY A 237 -7.11 -16.88 1.70
N PHE A 238 -8.31 -16.32 1.91
CA PHE A 238 -9.56 -17.08 1.88
C PHE A 238 -10.50 -16.55 0.80
N LEU A 239 -11.19 -17.46 0.14
CA LEU A 239 -12.22 -17.17 -0.84
C LEU A 239 -13.46 -17.99 -0.50
N ASP A 240 -14.59 -17.33 -0.36
CA ASP A 240 -15.87 -17.99 -0.22
C ASP A 240 -16.49 -18.15 -1.60
N VAL A 241 -17.01 -19.35 -1.86
CA VAL A 241 -17.63 -19.73 -3.14
C VAL A 241 -18.96 -20.43 -2.88
N PRO A 242 -19.90 -20.40 -3.84
CA PRO A 242 -21.15 -21.15 -3.73
C PRO A 242 -20.90 -22.63 -3.45
N HIS A 243 -21.64 -23.18 -2.48
CA HIS A 243 -21.58 -24.58 -2.12
C HIS A 243 -22.15 -25.46 -3.26
N PRO A 244 -21.55 -26.63 -3.57
CA PRO A 244 -21.94 -27.45 -4.72
C PRO A 244 -23.36 -28.05 -4.64
N HIS A 245 -24.00 -27.99 -3.47
CA HIS A 245 -25.35 -28.49 -3.21
C HIS A 245 -26.35 -27.39 -2.77
N GLY A 246 -26.06 -26.11 -3.05
CA GLY A 246 -27.00 -25.01 -2.83
C GLY A 246 -26.34 -23.64 -2.93
N GLU A 247 -26.94 -22.71 -3.69
CA GLU A 247 -26.37 -21.37 -3.94
C GLU A 247 -26.40 -20.46 -2.71
N ASP A 248 -27.32 -20.71 -1.77
CA ASP A 248 -27.47 -19.92 -0.53
C ASP A 248 -26.47 -20.29 0.57
N LYS A 249 -25.57 -21.24 0.31
CA LYS A 249 -24.56 -21.70 1.27
C LYS A 249 -23.17 -21.52 0.71
N LEU A 250 -22.21 -21.29 1.60
CA LEU A 250 -20.83 -21.03 1.23
C LEU A 250 -19.91 -22.23 1.55
N LEU A 251 -18.90 -22.35 0.69
CA LEU A 251 -17.71 -23.15 0.89
C LEU A 251 -16.53 -22.19 0.95
N THR A 252 -15.74 -22.25 2.02
CA THR A 252 -14.53 -21.45 2.16
C THR A 252 -13.32 -22.25 1.72
N VAL A 253 -12.62 -21.73 0.72
CA VAL A 253 -11.34 -22.27 0.25
C VAL A 253 -10.20 -21.35 0.68
N GLN A 254 -9.11 -21.94 1.18
CA GLN A 254 -7.86 -21.25 1.44
C GLN A 254 -7.00 -21.29 0.18
N ILE A 255 -6.60 -20.13 -0.33
CA ILE A 255 -5.60 -20.01 -1.40
C ILE A 255 -4.23 -20.34 -0.81
N LEU A 256 -3.60 -21.39 -1.33
CA LEU A 256 -2.26 -21.83 -0.96
C LEU A 256 -1.19 -21.17 -1.83
N LYS A 257 -1.51 -20.95 -3.10
CA LYS A 257 -0.64 -20.31 -4.08
C LYS A 257 -1.48 -19.67 -5.17
N GLY A 258 -1.10 -18.47 -5.60
CA GLY A 258 -1.67 -17.85 -6.78
C GLY A 258 -0.63 -17.07 -7.58
N ASN A 259 -0.74 -17.12 -8.90
CA ASN A 259 0.02 -16.28 -9.82
C ASN A 259 -0.82 -15.94 -11.04
N THR A 260 -0.54 -14.80 -11.66
CA THR A 260 -1.22 -14.31 -12.85
C THR A 260 -0.19 -14.02 -13.91
N VAL A 261 -0.35 -14.65 -15.07
CA VAL A 261 0.44 -14.38 -16.26
C VAL A 261 -0.38 -13.48 -17.16
N SER A 262 0.19 -12.35 -17.56
CA SER A 262 -0.49 -11.33 -18.37
C SER A 262 0.28 -11.09 -19.67
N ASP A 263 -0.43 -11.07 -20.79
CA ASP A 263 0.08 -10.66 -22.09
C ASP A 263 -0.84 -9.64 -22.75
N ILE A 264 -0.27 -8.74 -23.55
CA ILE A 264 -1.03 -7.76 -24.34
C ILE A 264 -0.79 -7.97 -25.83
N LEU A 265 -1.85 -8.02 -26.62
CA LEU A 265 -1.78 -8.00 -28.08
C LEU A 265 -2.45 -6.74 -28.62
N TYR A 266 -2.10 -6.38 -29.85
CA TYR A 266 -2.70 -5.26 -30.55
C TYR A 266 -3.03 -5.68 -31.97
N GLU A 267 -4.33 -5.76 -32.27
CA GLU A 267 -4.87 -6.24 -33.55
C GLU A 267 -6.05 -5.33 -33.94
N ASP A 268 -6.06 -4.85 -35.18
CA ASP A 268 -7.17 -4.05 -35.75
C ASP A 268 -7.66 -2.88 -34.88
N GLY A 269 -6.73 -2.16 -34.26
CA GLY A 269 -7.06 -1.00 -33.42
C GLY A 269 -7.50 -1.34 -32.00
N LYS A 270 -7.58 -2.62 -31.64
CA LYS A 270 -7.98 -3.09 -30.31
C LYS A 270 -6.79 -3.60 -29.51
N VAL A 271 -6.82 -3.33 -28.21
CA VAL A 271 -5.89 -3.92 -27.25
C VAL A 271 -6.52 -5.21 -26.74
N ILE A 272 -5.78 -6.32 -26.72
CA ILE A 272 -6.28 -7.60 -26.18
C ILE A 272 -5.44 -7.91 -24.93
N LEU A 273 -6.06 -7.85 -23.76
CA LEU A 273 -5.45 -8.28 -22.50
C LEU A 273 -5.77 -9.76 -22.30
N ARG A 274 -4.76 -10.62 -22.41
CA ARG A 274 -4.87 -12.04 -22.09
C ARG A 274 -4.27 -12.31 -20.72
N GLN A 275 -5.07 -12.86 -19.81
CA GLN A 275 -4.62 -13.24 -18.48
C GLN A 275 -4.96 -14.70 -18.18
N THR A 276 -3.98 -15.40 -17.61
CA THR A 276 -4.16 -16.72 -17.02
C THR A 276 -3.87 -16.62 -15.52
N ILE A 277 -4.91 -16.80 -14.70
CA ILE A 277 -4.81 -16.85 -13.24
C ILE A 277 -4.65 -18.31 -12.83
N ASN A 278 -3.47 -18.67 -12.31
CA ASN A 278 -3.18 -19.99 -11.77
C ASN A 278 -3.36 -19.98 -10.26
N VAL A 279 -4.28 -20.77 -9.72
CA VAL A 279 -4.62 -20.78 -8.30
C VAL A 279 -4.66 -22.19 -7.75
N ARG A 280 -3.99 -22.41 -6.61
CA ARG A 280 -4.11 -23.62 -5.81
C ARG A 280 -4.83 -23.32 -4.52
N THR A 281 -5.82 -24.13 -4.17
CA THR A 281 -6.59 -23.96 -2.94
C THR A 281 -6.68 -25.24 -2.13
N SER A 282 -7.05 -25.13 -0.86
CA SER A 282 -7.54 -26.25 -0.05
C SER A 282 -8.85 -25.87 0.62
N ILE A 283 -9.72 -26.85 0.85
CA ILE A 283 -11.02 -26.63 1.49
C ILE A 283 -10.81 -26.51 3.00
N VAL A 284 -11.30 -25.42 3.61
CA VAL A 284 -11.09 -25.16 5.05
C VAL A 284 -12.38 -24.95 5.83
N GLY A 285 -13.50 -24.69 5.16
CA GLY A 285 -14.78 -24.47 5.82
C GLY A 285 -15.95 -24.76 4.89
N THR A 286 -17.06 -25.22 5.46
CA THR A 286 -18.32 -25.47 4.74
C THR A 286 -19.52 -25.20 5.66
N GLU A 287 -20.56 -24.58 5.12
CA GLU A 287 -21.84 -24.34 5.81
C GLU A 287 -22.84 -25.50 5.65
N ALA A 288 -22.47 -26.54 4.89
CA ALA A 288 -23.25 -27.76 4.75
C ALA A 288 -22.36 -29.02 4.66
N SER A 289 -22.97 -30.16 4.95
CA SER A 289 -22.33 -31.46 4.72
C SER A 289 -21.94 -31.61 3.26
N ILE A 290 -20.72 -32.05 3.03
CA ILE A 290 -20.15 -32.25 1.71
C ILE A 290 -19.49 -33.63 1.63
N VAL A 291 -19.78 -34.37 0.57
CA VAL A 291 -19.11 -35.63 0.25
C VAL A 291 -18.16 -35.36 -0.91
N LEU A 292 -16.88 -35.66 -0.73
CA LEU A 292 -15.82 -35.29 -1.67
C LEU A 292 -15.57 -36.43 -2.67
N ASP A 293 -16.56 -36.65 -3.53
CA ASP A 293 -16.43 -37.48 -4.72
C ASP A 293 -15.94 -36.67 -5.93
N GLU A 294 -15.62 -37.36 -7.03
CA GLU A 294 -15.07 -36.73 -8.23
C GLU A 294 -16.02 -35.67 -8.82
N GLU A 295 -17.33 -35.90 -8.79
CA GLU A 295 -18.32 -34.96 -9.30
C GLU A 295 -18.38 -33.69 -8.45
N THR A 296 -18.40 -33.85 -7.12
CA THR A 296 -18.45 -32.75 -6.17
C THR A 296 -17.18 -31.92 -6.24
N VAL A 297 -16.01 -32.56 -6.33
CA VAL A 297 -14.73 -31.86 -6.53
C VAL A 297 -14.73 -31.05 -7.83
N ARG A 298 -15.24 -31.60 -8.95
CA ARG A 298 -15.39 -30.84 -10.20
C ARG A 298 -16.35 -29.66 -10.08
N LYS A 299 -17.44 -29.79 -9.32
CA LYS A 299 -18.37 -28.68 -9.03
C LYS A 299 -17.72 -27.58 -8.20
N ILE A 300 -16.94 -27.94 -7.18
CA ILE A 300 -16.18 -26.97 -6.38
C ILE A 300 -15.17 -26.25 -7.27
N ASP A 301 -14.44 -26.99 -8.10
CA ASP A 301 -13.45 -26.44 -9.02
C ASP A 301 -14.08 -25.40 -9.96
N ALA A 302 -15.20 -25.77 -10.61
CA ALA A 302 -15.98 -24.86 -11.44
C ALA A 302 -16.52 -23.65 -10.65
N SER A 303 -16.97 -23.85 -9.41
CA SER A 303 -17.46 -22.77 -8.53
C SER A 303 -16.36 -21.75 -8.22
N VAL A 304 -15.14 -22.21 -7.92
CA VAL A 304 -13.97 -21.34 -7.71
C VAL A 304 -13.60 -20.60 -8.99
N GLN A 305 -13.49 -21.31 -10.11
CA GLN A 305 -13.15 -20.69 -11.40
C GLN A 305 -14.16 -19.62 -11.80
N ASN A 306 -15.46 -19.93 -11.69
CA ASN A 306 -16.54 -19.00 -12.04
C ASN A 306 -16.57 -17.79 -11.11
N THR A 307 -16.37 -17.98 -9.80
CA THR A 307 -16.35 -16.88 -8.83
C THR A 307 -15.20 -15.90 -9.13
N ILE A 308 -13.97 -16.41 -9.33
CA ILE A 308 -12.82 -15.56 -9.66
C ILE A 308 -13.05 -14.86 -11.01
N LYS A 309 -13.48 -15.62 -12.04
CA LYS A 309 -13.70 -15.09 -13.39
C LYS A 309 -14.74 -13.99 -13.41
N LYS A 310 -15.91 -14.23 -12.79
CA LYS A 310 -17.00 -13.26 -12.69
C LYS A 310 -16.53 -11.97 -12.02
N ASN A 311 -15.94 -12.07 -10.83
CA ASN A 311 -15.53 -10.90 -10.06
C ASN A 311 -14.45 -10.08 -10.77
N CYS A 312 -13.50 -10.73 -11.47
CA CYS A 312 -12.49 -10.03 -12.26
C CYS A 312 -13.11 -9.34 -13.48
N HIS A 313 -14.05 -9.97 -14.18
CA HIS A 313 -14.76 -9.34 -15.29
C HIS A 313 -15.60 -8.15 -14.83
N GLU A 314 -16.36 -8.27 -13.74
CA GLU A 314 -17.16 -7.18 -13.18
C GLU A 314 -16.29 -5.98 -12.82
N LEU A 315 -15.17 -6.22 -12.12
CA LEU A 315 -14.22 -5.15 -11.79
C LEU A 315 -13.58 -4.53 -13.04
N PHE A 316 -13.17 -5.35 -14.02
CA PHE A 316 -12.62 -4.85 -15.29
C PHE A 316 -13.63 -3.96 -16.02
N HIS A 317 -14.87 -4.40 -16.16
CA HIS A 317 -15.92 -3.64 -16.85
C HIS A 317 -16.23 -2.33 -16.13
N LYS A 318 -16.34 -2.35 -14.79
CA LYS A 318 -16.53 -1.15 -13.97
C LYS A 318 -15.48 -0.08 -14.27
N TYR A 319 -14.20 -0.45 -14.32
CA TYR A 319 -13.11 0.50 -14.53
C TYR A 319 -12.89 0.87 -16.00
N LYS A 320 -13.23 -0.04 -16.93
CA LYS A 320 -13.28 0.24 -18.36
C LYS A 320 -14.32 1.30 -18.70
N GLU A 321 -15.54 1.20 -18.16
CA GLU A 321 -16.60 2.20 -18.36
C GLU A 321 -16.20 3.60 -17.86
N LYS A 322 -15.35 3.66 -16.84
CA LYS A 322 -14.82 4.91 -16.28
C LYS A 322 -13.59 5.43 -17.00
N GLY A 323 -12.98 4.65 -17.89
CA GLY A 323 -11.70 4.99 -18.53
C GLY A 323 -10.53 5.07 -17.54
N ILE A 324 -10.61 4.42 -16.38
CA ILE A 324 -9.57 4.48 -15.34
C ILE A 324 -8.81 3.15 -15.30
N ASP A 325 -7.56 3.18 -15.73
CA ASP A 325 -6.71 1.99 -15.80
C ASP A 325 -6.02 1.68 -14.46
N ILE A 326 -6.74 1.02 -13.55
CA ILE A 326 -6.15 0.53 -12.30
C ILE A 326 -5.28 -0.72 -12.48
N PHE A 327 -5.25 -1.32 -13.67
CA PHE A 327 -4.60 -2.61 -13.93
C PHE A 327 -3.23 -2.48 -14.64
N ASP A 328 -2.75 -1.25 -14.85
CA ASP A 328 -1.51 -0.93 -15.56
C ASP A 328 -1.51 -1.40 -17.05
N ILE A 329 -2.68 -1.50 -17.71
CA ILE A 329 -2.82 -1.93 -19.12
C ILE A 329 -2.09 -0.98 -20.08
N GLN A 330 -2.22 0.33 -19.89
CA GLN A 330 -1.54 1.35 -20.70
C GLN A 330 -0.02 1.18 -20.61
N GLU A 331 0.50 0.90 -19.42
CA GLU A 331 1.93 0.68 -19.21
C GLU A 331 2.39 -0.63 -19.88
N MET A 332 1.63 -1.70 -19.72
CA MET A 332 1.90 -2.97 -20.39
C MET A 332 1.91 -2.82 -21.92
N PHE A 333 0.97 -2.07 -22.47
CA PHE A 333 0.88 -1.76 -23.89
C PHE A 333 2.09 -0.94 -24.35
N HIS A 334 2.39 0.17 -23.66
CA HIS A 334 3.52 1.04 -24.01
C HIS A 334 4.85 0.29 -24.00
N ARG A 335 5.06 -0.62 -23.02
CA ARG A 335 6.26 -1.44 -22.93
C ARG A 335 6.41 -2.42 -24.10
N LYS A 336 5.31 -3.01 -24.58
CA LYS A 336 5.34 -4.00 -25.66
C LYS A 336 5.33 -3.35 -27.05
N TYR A 337 4.64 -2.23 -27.21
CA TYR A 337 4.48 -1.49 -28.47
C TYR A 337 4.90 -0.02 -28.32
N PRO A 338 6.19 0.29 -28.08
CA PRO A 338 6.64 1.65 -27.74
C PRO A 338 6.52 2.69 -28.87
N ARG A 339 6.19 2.24 -30.10
CA ARG A 339 6.01 3.11 -31.28
C ARG A 339 4.53 3.33 -31.63
N LEU A 340 3.62 2.62 -30.98
CA LEU A 340 2.19 2.77 -31.17
C LEU A 340 1.63 3.62 -30.05
N GLU A 341 0.67 4.47 -30.40
CA GLU A 341 -0.03 5.31 -29.44
C GLU A 341 -1.50 4.91 -29.41
N VAL A 342 -1.98 4.63 -28.20
CA VAL A 342 -3.39 4.45 -27.89
C VAL A 342 -3.71 5.47 -26.81
N GLU A 343 -4.70 6.33 -27.07
CA GLU A 343 -5.04 7.40 -26.15
C GLU A 343 -5.40 6.84 -24.79
N ASN A 344 -6.34 5.90 -24.67
CA ASN A 344 -6.63 5.22 -23.41
C ASN A 344 -6.80 3.72 -23.64
N ALA A 345 -5.79 2.93 -23.28
CA ALA A 345 -5.75 1.51 -23.60
C ALA A 345 -6.94 0.74 -23.02
N ILE A 346 -7.36 1.04 -21.79
CA ILE A 346 -8.45 0.30 -21.12
C ILE A 346 -9.78 0.40 -21.88
N GLU A 347 -10.08 1.56 -22.49
CA GLU A 347 -11.34 1.80 -23.22
C GLU A 347 -11.47 0.91 -24.47
N VAL A 348 -10.34 0.66 -25.14
CA VAL A 348 -10.27 -0.19 -26.34
C VAL A 348 -9.84 -1.63 -26.03
N THR A 349 -9.75 -1.99 -24.75
CA THR A 349 -9.27 -3.32 -24.35
C THR A 349 -10.38 -4.36 -24.38
N GLU A 350 -10.13 -5.49 -25.06
CA GLU A 350 -10.87 -6.74 -24.90
C GLU A 350 -10.15 -7.61 -23.86
N TYR A 351 -10.89 -8.05 -22.84
CA TYR A 351 -10.33 -8.80 -21.71
C TYR A 351 -10.63 -10.29 -21.83
N HIS A 352 -9.59 -11.09 -22.01
CA HIS A 352 -9.65 -12.54 -22.13
C HIS A 352 -9.04 -13.17 -20.88
N LEU A 353 -9.89 -13.74 -20.04
CA LEU A 353 -9.51 -14.34 -18.77
C LEU A 353 -9.70 -15.86 -18.76
N GLN A 354 -8.62 -16.57 -18.45
CA GLN A 354 -8.61 -17.99 -18.14
C GLN A 354 -8.24 -18.20 -16.66
N ILE A 355 -8.94 -19.11 -15.98
CA ILE A 355 -8.63 -19.50 -14.61
C ILE A 355 -8.18 -20.97 -14.63
N ASP A 356 -6.94 -21.21 -14.24
CA ASP A 356 -6.39 -22.54 -14.05
C ASP A 356 -6.37 -22.82 -12.55
N HIS A 357 -7.37 -23.58 -12.10
CA HIS A 357 -7.55 -23.90 -10.69
C HIS A 357 -7.19 -25.35 -10.38
N HIS A 358 -6.62 -25.56 -9.20
CA HIS A 358 -6.36 -26.90 -8.67
C HIS A 358 -6.62 -26.93 -7.17
N ILE A 359 -7.47 -27.87 -6.75
CA ILE A 359 -7.72 -28.14 -5.33
C ILE A 359 -6.65 -29.09 -4.83
N GLU A 360 -5.80 -28.60 -3.93
CA GLU A 360 -4.81 -29.38 -3.21
C GLU A 360 -5.48 -30.04 -2.00
N GLY A 361 -5.64 -31.36 -2.10
CA GLY A 361 -5.99 -32.22 -0.99
C GLY A 361 -7.40 -32.01 -0.44
N THR A 362 -8.28 -32.95 -0.78
CA THR A 362 -9.03 -33.66 0.27
C THR A 362 -9.02 -35.20 0.11
N THR A 363 -8.42 -35.77 -0.95
CA THR A 363 -8.18 -37.22 -1.10
C THR A 363 -7.11 -37.51 -2.18
N ASN A 364 -5.84 -37.25 -1.89
CA ASN A 364 -4.74 -38.00 -2.52
C ASN A 364 -4.20 -39.12 -1.59
N VAL A 365 -4.97 -39.46 -0.56
CA VAL A 365 -4.75 -40.64 0.28
C VAL A 365 -5.95 -41.56 0.08
N THR A 366 -5.96 -42.31 -1.02
CA THR A 366 -6.88 -43.43 -1.25
C THR A 366 -6.47 -44.69 -0.46
N SER A 367 -5.70 -44.54 0.62
CA SER A 367 -5.28 -45.67 1.45
C SER A 367 -5.00 -45.24 2.88
N PHE A 368 -6.04 -45.21 3.71
CA PHE A 368 -5.86 -45.57 5.11
C PHE A 368 -6.00 -47.10 5.19
N ARG A 369 -4.89 -47.78 5.47
CA ARG A 369 -4.89 -49.17 5.92
C ARG A 369 -4.83 -49.19 7.44
#